data_AF-A0A813ICX8-F1
#
_entry.id   AF-A0A813ICX8-F1
#
_cell.length_a   1.000
_cell.length_b   1.000
_cell.length_c   1.000
_cell.angle_alpha   90.00
_cell.angle_beta   90.00
_cell.angle_gamma   90.00
#
_symmetry.space_group_name_H-M   'P 1'
#
loop_
_entity.id
_entity.type
_entity.pdbx_description
1 polymer ?
#
loop_
_entity_poly.entity_id
_entity_poly.type
_entity_poly.pdbx_seq_one_letter_code
_entity_poly.pdbx_strand_id
1 'polypeptide(L)'
;RRGYKQVWRSNMSIREEPRVSTDYVGEDFTSVTFTPDLPRLGMVCLEDDIVSLMRRRAYDIAATTRGRCKVYLDGELLDVKSFEDYIGLFVGSEEFRFSEACNSRWEVGVSLTDGSGFQQVSFVNSIYTSRGGTHVNYVTDQVVTALLEDLAKQKGGTLTVKPQHVKSHLFIFVNCLIENPAFDSQTKETMTSKKERFGSTCELSAELLQAVRESGV
;
A
#
# COMPACT_ATOMS: atom_id res chain seq x y z
N ARG A 1 -26.97 23.59 9.18
CA ARG A 1 -25.94 22.67 9.76
C ARG A 1 -24.96 23.53 10.55
N ARG A 2 -24.15 22.97 11.45
CA ARG A 2 -23.15 23.76 12.18
C ARG A 2 -21.78 23.62 11.52
N GLY A 3 -21.05 24.72 11.37
CA GLY A 3 -19.65 24.72 10.99
C GLY A 3 -18.77 24.84 12.23
N TYR A 4 -17.62 24.17 12.25
CA TYR A 4 -16.62 24.28 13.31
C TYR A 4 -15.26 24.60 12.70
N LYS A 5 -14.60 25.64 13.21
CA LYS A 5 -13.21 25.96 12.88
C LYS A 5 -12.44 26.31 14.15
N GLN A 6 -11.32 25.64 14.35
CA GLN A 6 -10.40 25.95 15.44
C GLN A 6 -8.97 25.98 14.92
N VAL A 7 -8.16 26.88 15.48
CA VAL A 7 -6.77 27.11 15.07
C VAL A 7 -5.87 26.87 16.27
N TRP A 8 -4.75 26.19 16.03
CA TRP A 8 -3.68 26.00 16.99
C TRP A 8 -2.40 26.63 16.47
N ARG A 9 -1.58 27.16 17.38
CA ARG A 9 -0.25 27.72 17.07
C ARG A 9 0.79 27.24 18.07
N SER A 10 2.05 27.51 17.76
CA SER A 10 3.20 27.26 18.64
C SER A 10 3.23 25.81 19.15
N ASN A 11 3.31 24.86 18.22
CA ASN A 11 3.35 23.42 18.52
C ASN A 11 2.20 22.96 19.44
N MET A 12 0.97 23.40 19.13
CA MET A 12 -0.26 23.13 19.89
C MET A 12 -0.35 23.74 21.30
N SER A 13 0.64 24.52 21.75
CA SER A 13 0.58 25.19 23.07
C SER A 13 -0.43 26.34 23.10
N ILE A 14 -0.69 26.97 21.96
CA ILE A 14 -1.72 28.02 21.82
C ILE A 14 -2.93 27.40 21.13
N ARG A 15 -4.05 27.35 21.84
CA ARG A 15 -5.35 26.93 21.32
C ARG A 15 -6.25 28.16 21.24
N GLU A 16 -6.62 28.57 20.03
CA GLU A 16 -7.56 29.69 19.85
C GLU A 16 -8.99 29.26 20.16
N GLU A 17 -9.83 30.25 20.46
CA GLU A 17 -11.28 30.05 20.64
C GLU A 17 -11.91 29.54 19.33
N PRO A 18 -12.73 28.49 19.38
CA PRO A 18 -13.35 27.94 18.19
C PRO A 18 -14.42 28.88 17.63
N ARG A 19 -14.48 28.97 16.30
CA ARG A 19 -15.56 29.64 15.58
C ARG A 19 -16.62 28.60 15.22
N VAL A 20 -17.80 28.75 15.77
CA VAL A 20 -18.95 27.88 15.48
C VAL A 20 -19.98 28.68 14.69
N SER A 21 -20.29 28.26 13.46
CA SER A 21 -21.41 28.81 12.69
C SER A 21 -22.65 27.95 12.86
N THR A 22 -23.83 28.55 12.89
CA THR A 22 -25.13 27.85 13.01
C THR A 22 -25.88 27.75 11.68
N ASP A 23 -25.40 28.49 10.69
CA ASP A 23 -26.00 28.76 9.38
C ASP A 23 -25.16 28.19 8.23
N TYR A 24 -24.35 27.16 8.48
CA TYR A 24 -23.58 26.51 7.41
C TYR A 24 -24.51 25.87 6.37
N VAL A 25 -24.32 26.32 5.12
CA VAL A 25 -25.00 25.84 3.91
C VAL A 25 -23.94 25.22 2.99
N GLY A 26 -23.87 23.89 2.99
CA GLY A 26 -22.93 23.12 2.19
C GLY A 26 -22.94 21.64 2.59
N GLU A 27 -22.18 20.81 1.88
CA GLU A 27 -21.99 19.40 2.21
C GLU A 27 -21.15 19.21 3.47
N ASP A 28 -21.29 18.07 4.15
CA ASP A 28 -20.53 17.77 5.35
C ASP A 28 -19.08 17.43 4.96
N PHE A 29 -18.12 18.11 5.57
CA PHE A 29 -16.69 17.86 5.31
C PHE A 29 -15.84 18.06 6.56
N THR A 30 -14.61 17.59 6.50
CA THR A 30 -13.54 17.95 7.43
C THR A 30 -12.35 18.42 6.62
N SER A 31 -11.82 19.59 6.97
CA SER A 31 -10.61 20.12 6.34
C SER A 31 -9.56 20.38 7.40
N VAL A 32 -8.35 19.89 7.14
CA VAL A 32 -7.18 20.11 7.97
C VAL A 32 -6.18 20.91 7.17
N THR A 33 -5.81 22.08 7.69
CA THR A 33 -4.74 22.92 7.13
C THR A 33 -3.69 23.10 8.22
N PHE A 34 -2.43 22.83 7.88
CA PHE A 34 -1.32 22.98 8.81
C PHE A 34 -0.11 23.57 8.09
N THR A 35 0.77 24.19 8.88
CA THR A 35 2.10 24.63 8.44
C THR A 35 3.12 23.90 9.32
N PRO A 36 3.98 23.04 8.75
CA PRO A 36 4.97 22.33 9.54
C PRO A 36 5.98 23.31 10.16
N ASP A 37 6.46 22.99 11.36
CA ASP A 37 7.54 23.72 12.01
C ASP A 37 8.87 23.29 11.37
N LEU A 38 9.19 23.88 10.22
CA LEU A 38 10.39 23.56 9.44
C LEU A 38 11.70 23.72 10.25
N PRO A 39 11.88 24.78 11.08
CA PRO A 39 13.06 24.89 11.94
C PRO A 39 13.29 23.68 12.85
N ARG A 40 12.22 23.09 13.42
CA ARG A 40 12.34 21.86 14.23
C ARG A 40 12.77 20.64 13.43
N LEU A 41 12.48 20.63 12.13
CA LEU A 41 12.89 19.58 11.20
C LEU A 41 14.29 19.85 10.62
N GLY A 42 14.91 20.99 10.96
CA GLY A 42 16.19 21.40 10.36
C GLY A 42 16.05 21.84 8.91
N MET A 43 14.86 22.27 8.49
CA MET A 43 14.53 22.63 7.10
C MET A 43 14.22 24.12 6.96
N VAL A 44 14.46 24.66 5.77
CA VAL A 44 14.10 26.06 5.42
C VAL A 44 12.85 26.12 4.54
N CYS A 45 12.67 25.13 3.68
CA CYS A 45 11.49 24.95 2.84
C CYS A 45 11.14 23.45 2.75
N LEU A 46 10.03 23.12 2.11
CA LEU A 46 9.74 21.74 1.70
C LEU A 46 10.48 21.48 0.38
N GLU A 47 11.57 20.72 0.46
CA GLU A 47 12.39 20.33 -0.69
C GLU A 47 11.65 19.33 -1.60
N ASP A 48 12.12 19.19 -2.84
CA ASP A 48 11.46 18.37 -3.86
C ASP A 48 11.33 16.90 -3.45
N ASP A 49 12.28 16.35 -2.71
CA ASP A 49 12.24 14.96 -2.23
C ASP A 49 11.09 14.72 -1.24
N ILE A 50 10.90 15.62 -0.26
CA ILE A 50 9.81 15.47 0.71
C ILE A 50 8.45 15.73 0.05
N VAL A 51 8.39 16.68 -0.88
CA VAL A 51 7.18 16.95 -1.66
C VAL A 51 6.84 15.72 -2.51
N SER A 52 7.81 15.11 -3.17
CA SER A 52 7.63 13.89 -3.96
C SER A 52 7.12 12.73 -3.11
N LEU A 53 7.65 12.56 -1.90
CA LEU A 53 7.16 11.57 -0.95
C LEU A 53 5.70 11.83 -0.54
N MET A 54 5.35 13.08 -0.22
CA MET A 54 3.97 13.47 0.12
C MET A 54 3.00 13.26 -1.06
N ARG A 55 3.42 13.61 -2.28
CA ARG A 55 2.65 13.37 -3.50
C ARG A 55 2.41 11.89 -3.74
N ARG A 56 3.46 11.06 -3.62
CA ARG A 56 3.34 9.59 -3.70
C ARG A 56 2.30 9.07 -2.71
N ARG A 57 2.31 9.56 -1.46
CA ARG A 57 1.31 9.17 -0.46
C ARG A 57 -0.14 9.48 -0.87
N ALA A 58 -0.39 10.51 -1.69
CA ALA A 58 -1.72 10.76 -2.24
C ALA A 58 -2.14 9.68 -3.27
N TYR A 59 -1.23 9.26 -4.15
CA TYR A 59 -1.44 8.13 -5.06
C TYR A 59 -1.68 6.82 -4.30
N ASP A 60 -0.92 6.58 -3.23
CA ASP A 60 -1.11 5.41 -2.38
C ASP A 60 -2.55 5.36 -1.81
N ILE A 61 -3.09 6.50 -1.36
CA ILE A 61 -4.48 6.57 -0.88
C ILE A 61 -5.50 6.35 -2.01
N ALA A 62 -5.22 6.86 -3.21
CA ALA A 62 -6.07 6.62 -4.37
C ALA A 62 -6.18 5.11 -4.66
N ALA A 63 -5.04 4.40 -4.61
CA ALA A 63 -4.99 2.95 -4.81
C ALA A 63 -5.67 2.17 -3.67
N THR A 64 -5.38 2.48 -2.41
CA THR A 64 -5.85 1.64 -1.28
C THR A 64 -7.35 1.77 -1.00
N THR A 65 -7.99 2.84 -1.49
CA THR A 65 -9.43 3.05 -1.30
C THR A 65 -10.32 2.23 -2.23
N ARG A 66 -9.75 1.53 -3.24
CA ARG A 66 -10.47 0.66 -4.18
C ARG A 66 -11.61 1.37 -4.90
N GLY A 67 -11.33 2.57 -5.42
CA GLY A 67 -12.31 3.40 -6.13
C GLY A 67 -13.43 3.99 -5.27
N ARG A 68 -13.46 3.72 -3.95
CA ARG A 68 -14.47 4.29 -3.04
C ARG A 68 -14.29 5.79 -2.80
N CYS A 69 -13.06 6.28 -2.95
CA CYS A 69 -12.73 7.69 -2.76
C CYS A 69 -12.07 8.24 -4.02
N LYS A 70 -12.55 9.39 -4.51
CA LYS A 70 -11.82 10.18 -5.51
C LYS A 70 -10.77 11.02 -4.79
N VAL A 71 -9.51 10.89 -5.18
CA VAL A 71 -8.40 11.62 -4.56
C VAL A 71 -7.94 12.71 -5.52
N TYR A 72 -7.91 13.94 -5.01
CA TYR A 72 -7.41 15.10 -5.74
C TYR A 72 -6.10 15.58 -5.10
N LEU A 73 -5.12 15.89 -5.93
CA LEU A 73 -3.83 16.46 -5.54
C LEU A 73 -3.64 17.76 -6.33
N ASP A 74 -3.36 18.86 -5.63
CA ASP A 74 -3.18 20.18 -6.26
C ASP A 74 -4.34 20.61 -7.19
N GLY A 75 -5.56 20.11 -6.93
CA GLY A 75 -6.77 20.37 -7.70
C GLY A 75 -7.04 19.38 -8.85
N GLU A 76 -6.10 18.49 -9.14
CA GLU A 76 -6.22 17.51 -10.22
C GLU A 76 -6.63 16.13 -9.67
N LEU A 77 -7.54 15.46 -10.38
CA LEU A 77 -7.96 14.10 -10.03
C LEU A 77 -6.83 13.12 -10.38
N LEU A 78 -6.41 12.31 -9.42
CA LEU A 78 -5.41 11.27 -9.66
C LEU A 78 -6.01 10.13 -10.49
N ASP A 79 -5.37 9.80 -11.62
CA ASP A 79 -5.83 8.74 -12.51
C ASP A 79 -5.35 7.35 -12.07
N VAL A 80 -5.89 6.87 -10.94
CA VAL A 80 -5.67 5.51 -10.43
C VAL A 80 -7.03 4.82 -10.33
N LYS A 81 -7.40 4.06 -11.37
CA LYS A 81 -8.73 3.43 -11.48
C LYS A 81 -8.74 2.02 -10.90
N SER A 82 -7.62 1.33 -10.95
CA SER A 82 -7.43 -0.02 -10.44
C SER A 82 -6.10 -0.16 -9.69
N PHE A 83 -5.96 -1.23 -8.91
CA PHE A 83 -4.68 -1.55 -8.28
C PHE A 83 -3.61 -1.90 -9.32
N GLU A 84 -4.01 -2.43 -10.49
CA GLU A 84 -3.10 -2.68 -11.60
C GLU A 84 -2.51 -1.40 -12.19
N ASP A 85 -3.31 -0.35 -12.35
CA ASP A 85 -2.82 0.96 -12.81
C ASP A 85 -1.77 1.50 -11.83
N TYR A 86 -2.03 1.36 -10.54
CA TYR A 86 -1.10 1.76 -9.49
C TYR A 86 0.21 0.96 -9.57
N ILE A 87 0.15 -0.36 -9.79
CA ILE A 87 1.35 -1.19 -9.99
C ILE A 87 2.13 -0.72 -11.23
N GLY A 88 1.43 -0.37 -12.31
CA GLY A 88 2.03 0.17 -13.52
C GLY A 88 2.87 1.43 -13.30
N LEU A 89 2.59 2.23 -12.26
CA LEU A 89 3.42 3.39 -11.89
C LEU A 89 4.80 3.01 -11.36
N PHE A 90 4.98 1.78 -10.85
CA PHE A 90 6.26 1.28 -10.32
C PHE A 90 7.11 0.60 -11.37
N VAL A 91 6.47 -0.19 -12.23
CA VAL A 91 7.18 -1.10 -13.16
C VAL A 91 7.08 -0.65 -14.62
N GLY A 92 6.22 0.32 -14.93
CA GLY A 92 5.94 0.73 -16.30
C GLY A 92 4.82 -0.07 -16.94
N SER A 93 4.26 0.45 -18.04
CA SER A 93 3.08 -0.13 -18.71
C SER A 93 3.36 -1.42 -19.47
N GLU A 94 4.61 -1.65 -19.87
CA GLU A 94 5.03 -2.77 -20.72
C GLU A 94 5.50 -3.99 -19.93
N GLU A 95 5.79 -3.83 -18.64
CA GLU A 95 6.27 -4.91 -17.79
C GLU A 95 5.12 -5.80 -17.29
N PHE A 96 5.43 -7.08 -17.06
CA PHE A 96 4.48 -8.03 -16.51
C PHE A 96 3.93 -7.54 -15.18
N ARG A 97 2.60 -7.43 -15.10
CA ARG A 97 1.87 -7.21 -13.86
C ARG A 97 0.56 -7.96 -13.94
N PHE A 98 0.16 -8.53 -12.83
CA PHE A 98 -1.18 -9.11 -12.68
C PHE A 98 -1.70 -8.73 -11.31
N SER A 99 -2.93 -8.24 -11.24
CA SER A 99 -3.58 -7.95 -9.97
C SER A 99 -4.95 -8.58 -9.87
N GLU A 100 -5.35 -8.96 -8.66
CA GLU A 100 -6.69 -9.46 -8.39
C GLU A 100 -7.21 -8.95 -7.05
N ALA A 101 -8.51 -8.71 -7.00
CA ALA A 101 -9.22 -8.54 -5.74
C ALA A 101 -9.63 -9.91 -5.19
N CYS A 102 -8.76 -10.57 -4.43
CA CYS A 102 -9.01 -11.90 -3.88
C CYS A 102 -10.32 -11.96 -3.05
N ASN A 103 -10.67 -10.85 -2.36
CA ASN A 103 -11.97 -10.65 -1.73
C ASN A 103 -12.16 -9.17 -1.30
N SER A 104 -13.21 -8.88 -0.53
CA SER A 104 -13.53 -7.53 -0.02
C SER A 104 -12.46 -6.92 0.89
N ARG A 105 -11.53 -7.72 1.40
CA ARG A 105 -10.46 -7.30 2.31
C ARG A 105 -9.05 -7.48 1.76
N TRP A 106 -8.87 -8.21 0.65
CA TRP A 106 -7.56 -8.48 0.07
C TRP A 106 -7.54 -8.20 -1.42
N GLU A 107 -6.50 -7.50 -1.84
CA GLU A 107 -6.18 -7.20 -3.21
C GLU A 107 -4.67 -7.36 -3.34
N VAL A 108 -4.26 -8.20 -4.28
CA VAL A 108 -2.89 -8.65 -4.43
C VAL A 108 -2.44 -8.37 -5.85
N GLY A 109 -1.22 -7.90 -5.99
CA GLY A 109 -0.55 -7.74 -7.27
C GLY A 109 0.80 -8.43 -7.28
N VAL A 110 1.17 -8.96 -8.43
CA VAL A 110 2.49 -9.55 -8.67
C VAL A 110 3.07 -8.92 -9.92
N SER A 111 4.31 -8.49 -9.81
CA SER A 111 5.22 -8.14 -10.90
C SER A 111 6.55 -8.85 -10.66
N LEU A 112 7.47 -8.73 -11.62
CA LEU A 112 8.80 -9.32 -11.52
C LEU A 112 9.86 -8.26 -11.18
N THR A 113 10.99 -8.75 -10.69
CA THR A 113 12.25 -8.02 -10.67
C THR A 113 13.25 -8.71 -11.59
N ASP A 114 14.34 -8.04 -11.93
CA ASP A 114 15.47 -8.59 -12.70
C ASP A 114 16.37 -9.55 -11.88
N GLY A 115 15.89 -10.04 -10.74
CA GLY A 115 16.68 -10.84 -9.81
C GLY A 115 17.56 -10.02 -8.86
N SER A 116 17.50 -8.68 -8.91
CA SER A 116 18.19 -7.79 -7.95
C SER A 116 17.76 -7.98 -6.49
N GLY A 117 16.61 -8.60 -6.26
CA GLY A 117 16.10 -8.93 -4.93
C GLY A 117 14.59 -8.87 -4.84
N PHE A 118 14.07 -9.39 -3.74
CA PHE A 118 12.65 -9.32 -3.43
C PHE A 118 12.23 -7.88 -3.16
N GLN A 119 11.17 -7.44 -3.83
CA GLN A 119 10.58 -6.13 -3.62
C GLN A 119 9.12 -6.26 -3.16
N GLN A 120 8.67 -5.28 -2.39
CA GLN A 120 7.28 -5.24 -1.95
C GLN A 120 6.77 -3.81 -1.75
N VAL A 121 5.49 -3.61 -2.05
CA VAL A 121 4.74 -2.41 -1.70
C VAL A 121 3.43 -2.85 -1.08
N SER A 122 3.24 -2.58 0.21
CA SER A 122 2.06 -3.09 0.92
C SER A 122 1.40 -2.07 1.83
N PHE A 123 0.09 -2.29 2.01
CA PHE A 123 -0.79 -1.45 2.79
C PHE A 123 -1.69 -2.28 3.70
N VAL A 124 -1.74 -1.89 4.97
CA VAL A 124 -2.66 -2.45 5.97
C VAL A 124 -3.58 -1.33 6.43
N ASN A 125 -4.88 -1.42 6.11
CA ASN A 125 -5.84 -0.36 6.42
C ASN A 125 -5.38 1.02 5.89
N SER A 126 -4.84 1.07 4.67
CA SER A 126 -4.23 2.26 4.02
C SER A 126 -2.91 2.78 4.66
N ILE A 127 -2.39 2.11 5.69
CA ILE A 127 -1.08 2.41 6.27
C ILE A 127 -0.01 1.73 5.42
N TYR A 128 0.98 2.49 4.96
CA TYR A 128 2.09 1.95 4.19
C TYR A 128 3.07 1.18 5.08
N THR A 129 3.10 -0.14 4.92
CA THR A 129 4.03 -1.03 5.60
C THR A 129 5.30 -1.16 4.77
N SER A 130 6.17 -0.15 4.86
CA SER A 130 7.40 -0.02 4.05
C SER A 130 8.37 -1.20 4.20
N ARG A 131 8.38 -1.87 5.36
CA ARG A 131 9.17 -3.08 5.63
C ARG A 131 8.35 -4.38 5.55
N GLY A 132 7.10 -4.29 5.11
CA GLY A 132 6.22 -5.44 4.93
C GLY A 132 5.73 -6.01 6.26
N GLY A 133 5.82 -7.33 6.43
CA GLY A 133 5.35 -8.00 7.63
C GLY A 133 4.71 -9.36 7.33
N THR A 134 3.98 -9.87 8.30
CA THR A 134 3.35 -11.20 8.20
C THR A 134 2.28 -11.28 7.11
N HIS A 135 1.62 -10.17 6.73
CA HIS A 135 0.67 -10.13 5.60
C HIS A 135 1.36 -10.30 4.25
N VAL A 136 2.52 -9.66 4.05
CA VAL A 136 3.33 -9.82 2.83
C VAL A 136 3.88 -11.24 2.74
N ASN A 137 4.41 -11.78 3.84
CA ASN A 137 4.90 -13.15 3.88
C ASN A 137 3.78 -14.15 3.55
N TYR A 138 2.58 -13.97 4.14
CA TYR A 138 1.43 -14.85 3.86
C TYR A 138 1.08 -14.93 2.36
N VAL A 139 1.13 -13.81 1.63
CA VAL A 139 0.87 -13.80 0.18
C VAL A 139 2.07 -14.36 -0.59
N THR A 140 3.27 -13.91 -0.27
CA THR A 140 4.50 -14.30 -0.99
C THR A 140 4.76 -15.79 -0.89
N ASP A 141 4.55 -16.39 0.29
CA ASP A 141 4.80 -17.81 0.52
C ASP A 141 3.85 -18.69 -0.32
N GLN A 142 2.63 -18.23 -0.61
CA GLN A 142 1.70 -18.93 -1.51
C GLN A 142 2.23 -18.94 -2.96
N VAL A 143 2.66 -17.78 -3.47
CA VAL A 143 3.23 -17.66 -4.83
C VAL A 143 4.48 -18.53 -4.97
N VAL A 144 5.40 -18.43 -4.01
CA VAL A 144 6.66 -19.19 -4.04
C VAL A 144 6.40 -20.69 -3.96
N THR A 145 5.47 -21.13 -3.10
CA THR A 145 5.13 -22.55 -2.98
C THR A 145 4.56 -23.10 -4.30
N ALA A 146 3.60 -22.39 -4.90
CA ALA A 146 3.02 -22.79 -6.18
C ALA A 146 4.08 -22.93 -7.29
N LEU A 147 4.96 -21.94 -7.43
CA LEU A 147 6.03 -21.96 -8.43
C LEU A 147 7.03 -23.12 -8.21
N LEU A 148 7.41 -23.38 -6.97
CA LEU A 148 8.31 -24.49 -6.65
C LEU A 148 7.70 -25.85 -6.95
N GLU A 149 6.41 -26.05 -6.65
CA GLU A 149 5.70 -27.28 -6.96
C GLU A 149 5.67 -27.56 -8.46
N ASP A 150 5.49 -26.53 -9.29
CA ASP A 150 5.45 -26.70 -10.74
C ASP A 150 6.82 -26.88 -11.36
N LEU A 151 7.85 -26.20 -10.86
CA LEU A 151 9.23 -26.46 -11.24
C LEU A 151 9.64 -27.91 -10.93
N ALA A 152 9.23 -28.43 -9.78
CA ALA A 152 9.48 -29.82 -9.39
C ALA A 152 8.82 -30.81 -10.38
N LYS A 153 7.57 -30.53 -10.80
CA LYS A 153 6.86 -31.34 -11.81
C LYS A 153 7.54 -31.27 -13.18
N GLN A 154 7.94 -30.09 -13.65
CA GLN A 154 8.55 -29.90 -14.97
C GLN A 154 9.96 -30.52 -15.08
N LYS A 155 10.75 -30.45 -14.00
CA LYS A 155 12.14 -30.95 -13.98
C LYS A 155 12.26 -32.35 -13.40
N GLY A 156 11.15 -33.08 -13.21
CA GLY A 156 11.17 -34.45 -12.69
C GLY A 156 11.88 -34.58 -11.33
N GLY A 157 11.82 -33.55 -10.48
CA GLY A 157 12.42 -33.53 -9.15
C GLY A 157 13.96 -33.50 -9.08
N THR A 158 14.68 -33.35 -10.19
CA THR A 158 16.16 -33.34 -10.17
C THR A 158 16.78 -31.97 -9.88
N LEU A 159 16.02 -30.88 -10.07
CA LEU A 159 16.47 -29.52 -9.79
C LEU A 159 15.88 -29.00 -8.48
N THR A 160 16.70 -28.90 -7.44
CA THR A 160 16.29 -28.30 -6.15
C THR A 160 16.54 -26.79 -6.18
N VAL A 161 15.49 -26.02 -6.47
CA VAL A 161 15.53 -24.56 -6.36
C VAL A 161 15.17 -24.15 -4.93
N LYS A 162 15.98 -23.28 -4.31
CA LYS A 162 15.67 -22.76 -2.96
C LYS A 162 14.55 -21.70 -3.06
N PRO A 163 13.60 -21.65 -2.11
CA PRO A 163 12.54 -20.64 -2.08
C PRO A 163 13.04 -19.20 -2.20
N GLN A 164 14.21 -18.91 -1.62
CA GLN A 164 14.81 -17.58 -1.68
C GLN A 164 15.18 -17.14 -3.10
N HIS A 165 15.52 -18.07 -4.00
CA HIS A 165 15.84 -17.75 -5.39
C HIS A 165 14.59 -17.41 -6.20
N VAL A 166 13.46 -18.06 -5.92
CA VAL A 166 12.17 -17.67 -6.54
C VAL A 166 11.75 -16.30 -5.98
N LYS A 167 11.80 -16.15 -4.66
CA LYS A 167 11.42 -14.91 -3.97
C LYS A 167 12.21 -13.69 -4.44
N SER A 168 13.49 -13.83 -4.79
CA SER A 168 14.32 -12.71 -5.25
C SER A 168 13.91 -12.14 -6.61
N HIS A 169 13.06 -12.83 -7.37
CA HIS A 169 12.55 -12.36 -8.67
C HIS A 169 11.12 -11.80 -8.57
N LEU A 170 10.56 -11.70 -7.37
CA LEU A 170 9.19 -11.23 -7.15
C LEU A 170 9.16 -9.78 -6.66
N PHE A 171 8.25 -9.01 -7.25
CA PHE A 171 7.78 -7.74 -6.75
C PHE A 171 6.30 -7.89 -6.34
N ILE A 172 6.05 -7.96 -5.03
CA ILE A 172 4.71 -8.22 -4.47
C ILE A 172 4.02 -6.93 -4.02
N PHE A 173 2.77 -6.77 -4.42
CA PHE A 173 1.91 -5.68 -4.00
C PHE A 173 0.75 -6.23 -3.16
N VAL A 174 0.46 -5.62 -2.02
CA VAL A 174 -0.63 -6.07 -1.13
C VAL A 174 -1.42 -4.89 -0.59
N ASN A 175 -2.73 -4.88 -0.82
CA ASN A 175 -3.65 -3.95 -0.19
C ASN A 175 -4.68 -4.73 0.64
N CYS A 176 -4.56 -4.70 1.98
CA CYS A 176 -5.40 -5.49 2.85
C CYS A 176 -6.08 -4.74 4.01
N LEU A 177 -7.19 -5.31 4.48
CA LEU A 177 -7.94 -4.85 5.64
C LEU A 177 -7.83 -5.86 6.80
N ILE A 178 -7.11 -5.48 7.84
CA ILE A 178 -6.78 -6.33 8.99
C ILE A 178 -7.52 -5.84 10.23
N GLU A 179 -8.10 -6.78 10.99
CA GLU A 179 -8.75 -6.47 12.26
C GLU A 179 -7.71 -6.20 13.34
N ASN A 180 -7.79 -5.04 13.98
CA ASN A 180 -6.93 -4.63 15.10
C ASN A 180 -5.44 -4.95 14.85
N PRO A 181 -4.83 -4.42 13.77
CA PRO A 181 -3.46 -4.79 13.40
C PRO A 181 -2.45 -4.32 14.45
N ALA A 182 -1.49 -5.20 14.75
CA ALA A 182 -0.32 -4.90 15.55
C ALA A 182 0.89 -4.62 14.65
N PHE A 183 1.76 -3.73 15.11
CA PHE A 183 2.96 -3.30 14.38
C PHE A 183 4.19 -3.35 15.29
N ASP A 184 5.37 -3.25 14.69
CA ASP A 184 6.65 -3.19 15.40
C ASP A 184 6.81 -1.93 16.25
N SER A 185 6.26 -0.80 15.80
CA SER A 185 6.45 0.51 16.41
C SER A 185 5.34 1.49 16.00
N GLN A 186 5.41 2.73 16.51
CA GLN A 186 4.44 3.78 16.18
C GLN A 186 4.49 4.23 14.71
N THR A 187 5.63 4.07 14.02
CA THR A 187 5.73 4.38 12.58
C THR A 187 5.01 3.34 11.71
N LYS A 188 4.69 2.17 12.28
CA LYS A 188 3.88 1.10 11.67
C LYS A 188 4.46 0.57 10.34
N GLU A 189 5.78 0.52 10.25
CA GLU A 189 6.50 0.11 9.04
C GLU A 189 6.43 -1.41 8.80
N THR A 190 6.31 -2.20 9.88
CA THR A 190 6.20 -3.66 9.82
C THR A 190 4.97 -4.15 10.57
N MET A 191 4.07 -4.87 9.90
CA MET A 191 2.93 -5.50 10.58
C MET A 191 3.32 -6.85 11.20
N THR A 192 2.91 -7.09 12.44
CA THR A 192 3.32 -8.24 13.26
C THR A 192 2.18 -9.16 13.68
N SER A 193 0.91 -8.80 13.37
CA SER A 193 -0.25 -9.66 13.64
C SER A 193 -0.07 -11.06 13.06
N LYS A 194 -0.43 -12.10 13.80
CA LYS A 194 -0.41 -13.48 13.25
C LYS A 194 -1.58 -13.70 12.29
N LYS A 195 -1.43 -14.60 11.32
CA LYS A 195 -2.43 -14.90 10.28
C LYS A 195 -3.81 -15.20 10.86
N GLU A 196 -3.87 -15.93 11.98
CA GLU A 196 -5.13 -16.33 12.63
C GLU A 196 -5.92 -15.12 13.18
N ARG A 197 -5.27 -13.97 13.34
CA ARG A 197 -5.87 -12.73 13.85
C ARG A 197 -6.19 -11.72 12.75
N PHE A 198 -6.06 -12.08 11.47
CA PHE A 198 -6.35 -11.15 10.38
C PHE A 198 -7.84 -10.82 10.26
N GLY A 199 -8.72 -11.70 10.76
CA GLY A 199 -10.17 -11.60 10.59
C GLY A 199 -10.65 -11.92 9.17
N SER A 200 -9.75 -12.42 8.32
CA SER A 200 -10.01 -12.87 6.95
C SER A 200 -8.85 -13.72 6.42
N THR A 201 -9.10 -14.44 5.33
CA THR A 201 -8.07 -15.19 4.58
C THR A 201 -7.86 -14.56 3.20
N CYS A 202 -6.77 -14.93 2.54
CA CYS A 202 -6.40 -14.50 1.20
C CYS A 202 -5.86 -15.71 0.45
N GLU A 203 -6.72 -16.38 -0.30
CA GLU A 203 -6.34 -17.48 -1.19
C GLU A 203 -6.20 -16.91 -2.59
N LEU A 204 -5.03 -17.11 -3.21
CA LEU A 204 -4.74 -16.61 -4.56
C LEU A 204 -5.45 -17.46 -5.61
N SER A 205 -5.99 -16.83 -6.64
CA SER A 205 -6.68 -17.57 -7.70
C SER A 205 -5.72 -18.41 -8.54
N ALA A 206 -6.25 -19.48 -9.14
CA ALA A 206 -5.49 -20.27 -10.11
C ALA A 206 -5.08 -19.43 -11.34
N GLU A 207 -5.85 -18.40 -11.69
CA GLU A 207 -5.56 -17.50 -12.80
C GLU A 207 -4.32 -16.65 -12.51
N LEU A 208 -4.25 -16.02 -11.33
CA LEU A 208 -3.07 -15.27 -10.90
C LEU A 208 -1.84 -16.16 -10.89
N LEU A 209 -1.94 -17.34 -10.26
CA LEU A 209 -0.82 -18.27 -10.18
C LEU A 209 -0.39 -18.74 -11.58
N GLN A 210 -1.33 -18.95 -12.51
CA GLN A 210 -1.02 -19.30 -13.88
C GLN A 210 -0.32 -18.16 -14.63
N ALA A 211 -0.79 -16.93 -14.51
CA ALA A 211 -0.17 -15.76 -15.13
C ALA A 211 1.27 -15.57 -14.65
N VAL A 212 1.53 -15.74 -13.34
CA VAL A 212 2.89 -15.64 -12.78
C VAL A 212 3.80 -16.79 -13.25
N ARG A 213 3.26 -17.98 -13.53
CA ARG A 213 4.07 -19.05 -14.16
C ARG A 213 4.47 -18.70 -15.58
N GLU A 214 3.57 -18.05 -16.32
CA GLU A 214 3.78 -17.69 -17.73
C GLU A 214 4.62 -16.42 -17.89
N SER A 215 4.85 -15.66 -16.81
CA SER A 215 5.63 -14.42 -16.83
C SER A 215 7.14 -14.63 -17.01
N GLY A 216 7.62 -15.87 -16.90
CA GLY A 216 9.04 -16.22 -17.08
C GLY A 216 9.91 -16.10 -15.82
N VAL A 217 9.28 -16.09 -14.63
CA VAL A 217 9.98 -16.11 -13.32
C VAL A 217 10.59 -17.47 -12.98
#